data_AF-A0A537MAG4-F1
#
_entry.id   AF-A0A537MAG4-F1
#
_cell.length_a   1.000
_cell.length_b   1.000
_cell.length_c   1.000
_cell.angle_alpha   90.00
_cell.angle_beta   90.00
_cell.angle_gamma   90.00
#
_symmetry.space_group_name_H-M   'P 1'
#
loop_
_entity.id
_entity.type
_entity.pdbx_description
1 polymer ?
#
loop_
_entity_poly.entity_id
_entity_poly.type
_entity_poly.pdbx_seq_one_letter_code
_entity_poly.pdbx_strand_id
1 'polypeptide(L)'
;MTLASPFSGDRRNNNVWRLYEFVAGHPVTDPPVGTDPGVKPPVPTLAIWSSRDGIVAPYAARGEAGESDKSLEIPTTHMGFAVSGSAYPKIVEAIRDFASLSEGRGGGPAELVEG
;
A
#
# COMPACT_ATOMS: atom_id res chain seq x y z
N MET A 1 6.86 -1.22 1.58
CA MET A 1 5.57 -1.95 1.54
C MET A 1 4.44 -1.01 1.94
N THR A 2 3.21 -1.28 1.53
CA THR A 2 2.00 -0.59 2.02
C THR A 2 1.06 -1.59 2.68
N LEU A 3 0.36 -1.14 3.72
CA LEU A 3 -0.64 -1.91 4.45
C LEU A 3 -1.89 -1.05 4.58
N ALA A 4 -2.94 -1.39 3.83
CA ALA A 4 -4.21 -0.66 3.81
C ALA A 4 -4.09 0.85 3.53
N SER A 5 -2.97 1.31 2.98
CA SER A 5 -2.70 2.73 2.77
C SER A 5 -3.13 3.14 1.36
N PRO A 6 -3.86 4.27 1.17
CA PRO A 6 -4.27 4.72 -0.15
C PRO A 6 -3.07 5.34 -0.89
N PHE A 7 -2.45 4.58 -1.80
CA PHE A 7 -1.34 5.06 -2.64
C PHE A 7 -1.71 5.17 -4.13
N SER A 8 -2.89 4.74 -4.52
CA SER A 8 -3.33 4.74 -5.91
C SER A 8 -4.63 5.53 -6.12
N GLY A 9 -4.79 6.05 -7.34
CA GLY A 9 -5.93 6.85 -7.76
C GLY A 9 -5.94 8.28 -7.22
N ASP A 10 -6.90 9.10 -7.70
CA ASP A 10 -7.14 10.44 -7.18
C ASP A 10 -7.75 10.35 -5.77
N ARG A 11 -7.16 11.05 -4.80
CA ARG A 11 -7.66 11.17 -3.42
C ARG A 11 -9.10 11.68 -3.35
N ARG A 12 -9.59 12.34 -4.41
CA ARG A 12 -10.99 12.80 -4.57
C ARG A 12 -11.95 11.79 -5.19
N ASN A 13 -11.44 10.73 -5.83
CA ASN A 13 -12.27 9.69 -6.48
C ASN A 13 -12.65 8.53 -5.55
N ASN A 14 -12.20 8.54 -4.30
CA ASN A 14 -12.59 7.55 -3.30
C ASN A 14 -13.52 8.19 -2.26
N ASN A 15 -14.47 7.44 -1.70
CA ASN A 15 -15.33 7.91 -0.61
C ASN A 15 -14.55 8.14 0.72
N VAL A 16 -13.22 8.02 0.69
CA VAL A 16 -12.34 8.06 1.87
C VAL A 16 -12.12 9.49 2.33
N TRP A 17 -12.12 10.50 1.46
CA TRP A 17 -11.88 11.89 1.89
C TRP A 17 -12.93 12.39 2.90
N ARG A 18 -14.21 12.02 2.74
CA ARG A 18 -15.29 12.37 3.68
C ARG A 18 -15.15 11.67 5.03
N LEU A 19 -14.72 10.39 5.03
CA LEU A 19 -14.48 9.65 6.27
C LEU A 19 -13.21 10.14 6.97
N TYR A 20 -12.18 10.49 6.21
CA TYR A 20 -10.94 11.08 6.72
C TYR A 20 -11.20 12.47 7.33
N GLU A 21 -11.99 13.34 6.69
CA GLU A 21 -12.42 14.62 7.27
C GLU A 21 -13.26 14.43 8.55
N PHE A 22 -14.16 13.44 8.56
CA PHE A 22 -15.00 13.14 9.72
C PHE A 22 -14.20 12.62 10.92
N VAL A 23 -13.15 11.82 10.69
CA VAL A 23 -12.30 11.25 11.75
C VAL A 23 -11.15 12.18 12.15
N ALA A 24 -10.57 12.92 11.20
CA ALA A 24 -9.38 13.76 11.42
C ALA A 24 -9.69 15.22 11.82
N GLY A 25 -10.90 15.72 11.55
CA GLY A 25 -11.29 17.10 11.91
C GLY A 25 -10.57 18.19 11.12
N HIS A 26 -9.84 17.86 10.06
CA HIS A 26 -9.19 18.81 9.16
C HIS A 26 -9.17 18.29 7.69
N PRO A 27 -9.03 19.18 6.69
CA PRO A 27 -9.08 18.82 5.26
C PRO A 27 -7.90 17.95 4.81
N VAL A 28 -8.14 17.14 3.76
CA VAL A 28 -7.21 16.14 3.18
C VAL A 28 -6.11 16.76 2.28
N THR A 29 -6.09 18.08 2.09
CA THR A 29 -5.27 18.72 1.05
C THR A 29 -3.79 18.96 1.38
N ASP A 30 -3.30 18.61 2.58
CA ASP A 30 -1.88 18.78 2.91
C ASP A 30 -1.26 17.54 3.60
N PRO A 31 -0.93 16.48 2.83
CA PRO A 31 -0.15 15.36 3.32
C PRO A 31 1.33 15.78 3.41
N PRO A 32 2.02 15.59 4.54
CA PRO A 32 3.38 16.09 4.78
C PRO A 32 4.49 15.42 3.95
N VAL A 33 4.15 14.57 2.97
CA VAL A 33 5.13 13.85 2.14
C VAL A 33 4.74 14.00 0.67
N GLY A 34 5.45 14.88 -0.04
CA GLY A 34 5.24 15.24 -1.45
C GLY A 34 5.75 14.19 -2.44
N THR A 35 5.31 12.96 -2.31
CA THR A 35 5.61 11.90 -3.29
C THR A 35 4.37 11.63 -4.12
N ASP A 36 4.49 11.67 -5.45
CA ASP A 36 3.47 11.15 -6.36
C ASP A 36 3.33 9.64 -6.10
N PRO A 37 2.24 9.18 -5.48
CA PRO A 37 2.15 7.81 -5.02
C PRO A 37 1.89 6.82 -6.18
N GLY A 38 1.59 7.32 -7.40
CA GLY A 38 1.52 6.51 -8.61
C GLY A 38 2.88 6.08 -9.16
N VAL A 39 3.98 6.70 -8.72
CA VAL A 39 5.33 6.31 -9.12
C VAL A 39 5.94 5.42 -8.03
N LYS A 40 6.08 4.12 -8.32
CA LYS A 40 6.71 3.20 -7.37
C LYS A 40 8.21 3.52 -7.20
N PRO A 41 8.76 3.43 -5.98
CA PRO A 41 10.20 3.58 -5.76
C PRO A 41 11.00 2.47 -6.47
N PRO A 42 12.31 2.67 -6.75
CA PRO A 42 13.17 1.74 -7.48
C PRO A 42 13.59 0.51 -6.65
N VAL A 43 12.74 0.08 -5.72
CA VAL A 43 12.95 -1.08 -4.85
C VAL A 43 11.73 -2.00 -4.92
N PRO A 44 11.86 -3.29 -4.54
CA PRO A 44 10.72 -4.19 -4.48
C PRO A 44 9.60 -3.67 -3.57
N THR A 45 8.38 -3.64 -4.10
CA THR A 45 7.18 -3.11 -3.44
C THR A 45 6.07 -4.16 -3.31
N LEU A 46 5.53 -4.27 -2.10
CA LEU A 46 4.37 -5.10 -1.78
C LEU A 46 3.24 -4.21 -1.27
N ALA A 47 2.05 -4.37 -1.87
CA ALA A 47 0.79 -3.78 -1.44
C ALA A 47 -0.10 -4.83 -0.78
N ILE A 48 -0.43 -4.64 0.49
CA ILE A 48 -1.38 -5.49 1.23
C ILE A 48 -2.68 -4.70 1.42
N TRP A 49 -3.80 -5.27 0.99
CA TRP A 49 -5.11 -4.61 0.98
C TRP A 49 -6.24 -5.58 1.40
N SER A 50 -7.45 -5.05 1.60
CA SER A 50 -8.62 -5.88 1.88
C SER A 50 -9.88 -5.34 1.21
N SER A 51 -10.70 -6.22 0.65
CA SER A 51 -12.09 -5.87 0.28
C SER A 51 -12.96 -5.51 1.50
N ARG A 52 -12.55 -5.91 2.71
CA ARG A 52 -13.27 -5.70 3.98
C ARG A 52 -12.81 -4.49 4.78
N ASP A 53 -11.88 -3.71 4.24
CA ASP A 53 -11.21 -2.61 4.94
C ASP A 53 -12.19 -1.64 5.61
N GLY A 54 -13.18 -1.16 4.84
CA GLY A 54 -14.26 -0.31 5.35
C GLY A 54 -13.85 1.15 5.63
N ILE A 55 -12.55 1.48 5.62
CA ILE A 55 -12.03 2.85 5.74
C ILE A 55 -11.41 3.30 4.42
N VAL A 56 -10.50 2.50 3.87
CA VAL A 56 -9.80 2.76 2.62
C VAL A 56 -10.44 1.94 1.50
N ALA A 57 -10.70 2.59 0.37
CA ALA A 57 -11.26 1.91 -0.80
C ALA A 57 -10.28 0.82 -1.29
N PRO A 58 -10.74 -0.41 -1.54
CA PRO A 58 -9.86 -1.52 -1.92
C PRO A 58 -8.98 -1.22 -3.13
N TYR A 59 -9.51 -0.55 -4.15
CA TYR A 59 -8.73 -0.19 -5.34
C TYR A 59 -7.58 0.78 -5.02
N ALA A 60 -7.80 1.74 -4.11
CA ALA A 60 -6.82 2.77 -3.75
C ALA A 60 -5.65 2.20 -2.93
N ALA A 61 -5.90 1.14 -2.15
CA ALA A 61 -4.87 0.40 -1.42
C ALA A 61 -4.27 -0.77 -2.22
N ARG A 62 -4.98 -1.29 -3.21
CA ARG A 62 -4.49 -2.39 -4.08
C ARG A 62 -3.45 -1.90 -5.07
N GLY A 63 -3.64 -0.69 -5.60
CA GLY A 63 -2.89 -0.19 -6.74
C GLY A 63 -3.42 -0.68 -8.08
N GLU A 64 -3.01 0.04 -9.12
CA GLU A 64 -3.10 -0.35 -10.52
C GLU A 64 -1.84 -1.14 -10.94
N ALA A 65 -1.89 -1.70 -12.15
CA ALA A 65 -0.76 -2.42 -12.71
C ALA A 65 0.48 -1.52 -12.83
N GLY A 66 1.61 -1.97 -12.28
CA GLY A 66 2.88 -1.23 -12.32
C GLY A 66 3.14 -0.29 -11.15
N GLU A 67 2.13 -0.02 -10.30
CA GLU A 67 2.31 0.82 -9.10
C GLU A 67 2.86 0.03 -7.90
N SER A 68 2.87 -1.31 -7.99
CA SER A 68 3.58 -2.19 -7.05
C SER A 68 4.08 -3.45 -7.75
N ASP A 69 5.11 -4.10 -7.21
CA ASP A 69 5.62 -5.37 -7.75
C ASP A 69 4.73 -6.56 -7.39
N LYS A 70 4.03 -6.48 -6.25
CA LYS A 70 3.06 -7.49 -5.82
C LYS A 70 1.92 -6.83 -5.05
N SER A 71 0.72 -7.31 -5.30
CA SER A 71 -0.49 -6.92 -4.56
C SER A 71 -1.15 -8.17 -3.98
N LEU A 72 -1.49 -8.15 -2.69
CA LEU A 72 -2.05 -9.28 -1.96
C LEU A 72 -3.25 -8.86 -1.12
N GLU A 73 -4.36 -9.58 -1.27
CA GLU A 73 -5.53 -9.39 -0.42
C GLU A 73 -5.42 -10.23 0.87
N ILE A 74 -5.61 -9.59 2.03
CA ILE A 74 -5.84 -10.27 3.30
C ILE A 74 -7.24 -9.89 3.80
N PRO A 75 -8.19 -10.84 3.89
CA PRO A 75 -9.55 -10.53 4.35
C PRO A 75 -9.59 -10.11 5.83
N THR A 76 -9.72 -8.81 6.09
CA THR A 76 -9.78 -8.21 7.42
C THR A 76 -10.31 -6.77 7.35
N THR A 77 -10.82 -6.23 8.45
CA THR A 77 -11.19 -4.79 8.49
C THR A 77 -9.94 -3.92 8.59
N HIS A 78 -10.08 -2.61 8.37
CA HIS A 78 -8.95 -1.68 8.48
C HIS A 78 -8.21 -1.82 9.82
N MET A 79 -8.97 -1.77 10.93
CA MET A 79 -8.42 -1.97 12.27
C MET A 79 -7.88 -3.39 12.46
N GLY A 80 -8.48 -4.37 11.79
CA GLY A 80 -8.02 -5.75 11.82
C GLY A 80 -6.59 -5.93 11.30
N PHE A 81 -6.09 -5.08 10.40
CA PHE A 81 -4.67 -5.11 10.02
C PHE A 81 -3.72 -4.83 11.20
N ALA A 82 -4.15 -4.02 12.17
CA ALA A 82 -3.34 -3.65 13.32
C ALA A 82 -3.51 -4.61 14.51
N VAL A 83 -4.74 -5.07 14.77
CA VAL A 83 -5.05 -5.76 16.05
C VAL A 83 -5.63 -7.17 15.90
N SER A 84 -5.90 -7.65 14.68
CA SER A 84 -6.47 -9.00 14.53
C SER A 84 -5.41 -10.08 14.68
N GLY A 85 -5.57 -10.93 15.70
CA GLY A 85 -4.75 -12.12 15.89
C GLY A 85 -4.81 -13.12 14.73
N SER A 86 -5.86 -13.07 13.89
CA SER A 86 -5.98 -13.93 12.71
C SER A 86 -5.42 -13.31 11.43
N ALA A 87 -5.26 -11.98 11.37
CA ALA A 87 -4.68 -11.28 10.23
C ALA A 87 -3.15 -11.16 10.38
N TYR A 88 -2.67 -10.90 11.60
CA TYR A 88 -1.25 -10.68 11.86
C TYR A 88 -0.32 -11.80 11.35
N PRO A 89 -0.59 -13.11 11.59
CA PRO A 89 0.25 -14.17 11.07
C PRO A 89 0.34 -14.17 9.53
N LYS A 90 -0.78 -13.89 8.85
CA LYS A 90 -0.86 -13.83 7.38
C LYS A 90 -0.07 -12.65 6.81
N ILE A 91 -0.10 -11.51 7.51
CA ILE A 91 0.68 -10.33 7.13
C ILE A 91 2.19 -10.65 7.24
N VAL A 92 2.61 -11.27 8.34
CA VAL A 92 4.02 -11.65 8.54
C VAL A 92 4.49 -12.66 7.49
N GLU A 93 3.67 -13.68 7.21
CA GLU A 93 3.94 -14.67 6.16
C GLU A 93 4.09 -14.00 4.79
N ALA A 94 3.14 -13.14 4.42
CA ALA A 94 3.19 -12.40 3.16
C ALA A 94 4.47 -11.54 3.00
N ILE A 95 4.93 -10.90 4.09
CA ILE A 95 6.17 -10.11 4.09
C ILE A 95 7.38 -11.02 3.89
N ARG A 96 7.46 -12.13 4.62
CA ARG A 96 8.59 -13.07 4.55
C ARG A 96 8.70 -13.71 3.17
N ASP A 97 7.58 -14.14 2.61
CA ASP A 97 7.52 -14.71 1.26
C ASP A 97 7.96 -13.71 0.22
N PHE A 98 7.48 -12.46 0.32
CA PHE A 98 7.88 -11.40 -0.60
C PHE A 98 9.37 -11.06 -0.49
N ALA A 99 9.89 -10.93 0.74
CA ALA A 99 11.30 -10.66 0.97
C ALA A 99 12.17 -11.74 0.32
N SER A 100 11.85 -13.02 0.57
CA SER A 100 12.58 -14.17 0.00
C SER A 100 12.56 -14.17 -1.53
N LEU A 101 11.43 -13.82 -2.15
CA LEU A 101 11.30 -13.70 -3.61
C LEU A 101 12.11 -12.52 -4.18
N SER A 102 12.24 -11.44 -3.40
CA SER A 102 12.94 -10.22 -3.81
C SER A 102 14.46 -10.35 -3.72
N GLU A 103 14.96 -11.07 -2.71
CA GLU A 103 16.39 -11.38 -2.55
C GLU A 103 16.92 -12.22 -3.72
N GLY A 104 16.12 -13.17 -4.21
CA GLY A 104 16.44 -13.95 -5.41
C GLY A 104 16.46 -13.15 -6.73
N ARG A 105 15.96 -11.91 -6.74
CA ARG A 105 15.92 -11.03 -7.92
C ARG A 105 16.96 -9.90 -7.88
N GLY A 106 17.59 -9.65 -6.74
CA GLY A 106 18.46 -8.48 -6.48
C GLY A 106 19.89 -8.52 -7.04
N GLY A 107 20.19 -9.38 -8.03
CA GLY A 107 21.54 -9.59 -8.58
C GLY A 107 21.87 -8.85 -9.89
N GLY A 108 21.10 -7.84 -10.31
CA GLY A 108 21.36 -7.06 -11.53
C GLY A 108 21.93 -5.66 -11.20
N PRO A 109 22.98 -5.18 -11.90
CA PRO A 109 23.66 -3.96 -11.50
C PRO A 109 22.77 -2.73 -11.72
N ALA A 110 22.79 -1.82 -10.74
CA ALA A 110 22.39 -0.44 -10.92
C ALA A 110 23.42 0.22 -11.84
N GLU A 111 23.11 0.35 -13.13
CA GLU A 111 23.97 1.07 -14.08
C GLU A 111 23.69 2.57 -14.01
N LEU A 112 24.81 3.28 -13.88
CA LEU A 112 24.98 4.71 -13.74
C LEU A 112 24.42 5.46 -14.95
N VAL A 113 23.72 6.58 -14.71
CA VAL A 113 23.52 7.60 -15.74
C VAL A 113 24.41 8.79 -15.41
N GLU A 114 25.63 8.75 -15.93
CA GLU A 114 26.37 9.96 -16.30
C GLU A 114 26.07 10.26 -17.78
N GLY A 115 25.83 11.54 -18.09
CA GLY A 115 25.59 12.04 -19.44
C GLY A 115 25.03 13.45 -19.44
#